data_AF-A0A2P6FQ94-F1
#
_entry.id   AF-A0A2P6FQ94-F1
#
_cell.length_a   1.000
_cell.length_b   1.000
_cell.length_c   1.000
_cell.angle_alpha   90.00
_cell.angle_beta   90.00
_cell.angle_gamma   90.00
#
_symmetry.space_group_name_H-M   'P 1'
#
loop_
_entity.id
_entity.type
_entity.pdbx_description
1 polymer ?
#
loop_
_entity_poly.entity_id
_entity_poly.type
_entity_poly.pdbx_seq_one_letter_code
_entity_poly.pdbx_strand_id
1 'polypeptide(L)'
;MHTKFKFLIFSIAISAVMSGFCYAKTGREIMERVDANSRERNESVFSLLKMSTCKYGVKNKKIKCTQSPTIKVIESVAINTGLNRKDTKSIAFIREPPAEKGVGMLVYTYDEMGRDNETWLYLSALGKVKRIVSSNSDADSEPVSIFGSEFTNQDQETGKLNDYSFKLLKKGEFKKSRVAIIEQVPR
;
A
#
# COMPACT_ATOMS: atom_id res chain seq x y z
N MET A 1 55.78 30.34 -29.30
CA MET A 1 54.95 30.37 -28.08
C MET A 1 53.43 30.30 -28.33
N HIS A 2 52.96 29.89 -29.52
CA HIS A 2 51.52 29.92 -29.89
C HIS A 2 50.83 28.54 -29.97
N THR A 3 51.57 27.43 -29.89
CA THR A 3 51.03 26.06 -30.03
C THR A 3 50.53 25.47 -28.71
N LYS A 4 51.10 25.87 -27.56
CA LYS A 4 50.65 25.40 -26.23
C LYS A 4 49.32 26.03 -25.78
N PHE A 5 48.97 27.21 -26.29
CA PHE A 5 47.73 27.91 -25.94
C PHE A 5 46.49 27.29 -26.63
N LYS A 6 46.65 26.78 -27.87
CA LYS A 6 45.56 26.10 -28.59
C LYS A 6 45.19 24.74 -27.98
N PHE A 7 46.15 24.02 -27.41
CA PHE A 7 45.91 22.73 -26.75
C PHE A 7 45.17 22.89 -25.40
N LEU A 8 45.40 24.00 -24.69
CA LEU A 8 44.71 24.30 -23.44
C LEU A 8 43.22 24.66 -23.68
N ILE A 9 42.91 25.37 -24.77
CA ILE A 9 41.54 25.73 -25.14
C ILE A 9 40.74 24.49 -25.60
N PHE A 10 41.39 23.52 -26.26
CA PHE A 10 40.73 22.29 -26.70
C PHE A 10 40.35 21.36 -25.53
N SER A 11 41.15 21.31 -24.45
CA SER A 11 40.81 20.55 -23.24
C SER A 11 39.71 21.18 -22.37
N ILE A 12 39.50 22.50 -22.47
CA ILE A 12 38.42 23.20 -21.74
C ILE A 12 37.07 23.04 -22.49
N ALA A 13 37.09 22.80 -23.80
CA ALA A 13 35.86 22.60 -24.58
C ALA A 13 35.23 21.20 -24.40
N ILE A 14 36.01 20.17 -24.06
CA ILE A 14 35.51 18.78 -23.90
C ILE A 14 34.88 18.57 -22.51
N SER A 15 35.25 19.35 -21.50
CA SER A 15 34.69 19.25 -20.14
C SER A 15 33.32 19.94 -19.98
N ALA A 16 32.82 20.66 -21.00
CA ALA A 16 31.55 21.38 -20.95
C ALA A 16 30.30 20.57 -21.39
N VAL A 17 30.45 19.33 -21.86
CA VAL A 17 29.32 18.55 -22.43
C VAL A 17 28.69 17.55 -21.45
N MET A 18 29.19 17.44 -20.21
CA MET A 18 28.47 16.75 -19.13
C MET A 18 27.46 17.66 -18.44
N SER A 19 26.56 18.23 -19.25
CA SER A 19 25.27 18.68 -18.75
C SER A 19 24.49 17.43 -18.35
N GLY A 20 24.56 17.07 -17.07
CA GLY A 20 23.73 15.99 -16.53
C GLY A 20 22.26 16.32 -16.83
N PHE A 21 21.65 15.55 -17.74
CA PHE A 21 20.21 15.58 -17.94
C PHE A 21 19.58 15.15 -16.61
N CYS A 22 19.13 16.13 -15.82
CA CYS A 22 18.27 15.87 -14.68
C CYS A 22 16.90 15.49 -15.24
N TYR A 23 16.74 14.21 -15.60
CA TYR A 23 15.43 13.68 -15.95
C TYR A 23 14.50 13.90 -14.76
N ALA A 24 13.45 14.68 -14.99
CA ALA A 24 12.42 14.87 -13.99
C ALA A 24 11.76 13.51 -13.74
N LYS A 25 11.97 12.95 -12.54
CA LYS A 25 11.39 11.66 -12.16
C LYS A 25 9.91 11.59 -12.47
N THR A 26 9.50 10.50 -13.11
CA THR A 26 8.11 10.19 -13.39
C THR A 26 7.35 9.83 -12.11
N GLY A 27 6.01 9.89 -12.15
CA GLY A 27 5.17 9.44 -11.02
C GLY A 27 5.41 7.98 -10.66
N ARG A 28 5.58 7.13 -11.69
CA ARG A 28 5.93 5.71 -11.59
C ARG A 28 7.23 5.50 -10.79
N GLU A 29 8.32 6.16 -11.16
CA GLU A 29 9.61 6.03 -10.46
C GLU A 29 9.55 6.45 -8.99
N ILE A 30 8.74 7.46 -8.67
CA ILE A 30 8.55 7.88 -7.28
C ILE A 30 7.83 6.78 -6.50
N MET A 31 6.77 6.20 -7.05
CA MET A 31 6.02 5.13 -6.41
C MET A 31 6.83 3.84 -6.26
N GLU A 32 7.65 3.49 -7.24
CA GLU A 32 8.60 2.36 -7.14
C GLU A 32 9.59 2.57 -6.00
N ARG A 33 10.08 3.80 -5.80
CA ARG A 33 10.94 4.13 -4.65
C ARG A 33 10.19 4.06 -3.33
N VAL A 34 8.94 4.52 -3.28
CA VAL A 34 8.11 4.46 -2.06
C VAL A 34 7.89 3.00 -1.66
N ASP A 35 7.52 2.16 -2.61
CA ASP A 35 7.31 0.72 -2.43
C ASP A 35 8.61 0.02 -1.98
N ALA A 36 9.74 0.26 -2.66
CA ALA A 36 11.04 -0.28 -2.26
C ALA A 36 11.43 0.13 -0.82
N ASN A 37 11.30 1.41 -0.47
CA ASN A 37 11.57 1.90 0.89
C ASN A 37 10.63 1.28 1.93
N SER A 38 9.39 0.94 1.56
CA SER A 38 8.47 0.25 2.47
C SER A 38 8.98 -1.16 2.78
N ARG A 39 9.38 -1.89 1.73
CA ARG A 39 9.84 -3.29 1.81
C ARG A 39 11.20 -3.44 2.47
N GLU A 40 12.08 -2.47 2.32
CA GLU A 40 13.40 -2.47 2.98
C GLU A 40 13.31 -2.29 4.49
N ARG A 41 12.29 -1.56 4.98
CA ARG A 41 12.16 -1.27 6.42
C ARG A 41 11.61 -2.44 7.22
N ASN A 42 10.76 -3.26 6.60
CA ASN A 42 9.97 -4.27 7.31
C ASN A 42 10.01 -5.60 6.57
N GLU A 43 10.78 -6.57 7.08
CA GLU A 43 10.73 -7.96 6.61
C GLU A 43 9.57 -8.74 7.24
N SER A 44 9.34 -8.49 8.53
CA SER A 44 8.19 -8.97 9.28
C SER A 44 7.59 -7.84 10.11
N VAL A 45 6.27 -7.87 10.28
CA VAL A 45 5.55 -6.86 11.06
C VAL A 45 4.62 -7.59 12.01
N PHE A 46 4.70 -7.26 13.30
CA PHE A 46 3.67 -7.56 14.28
C PHE A 46 2.90 -6.28 14.57
N SER A 47 1.58 -6.33 14.53
CA SER A 47 0.71 -5.18 14.74
C SER A 47 -0.46 -5.52 15.66
N LEU A 48 -0.70 -4.65 16.64
CA LEU A 48 -1.89 -4.66 17.48
C LEU A 48 -2.75 -3.45 17.09
N LEU A 49 -3.84 -3.70 16.39
CA LEU A 49 -4.77 -2.70 15.90
C LEU A 49 -5.98 -2.62 16.82
N LYS A 50 -6.35 -1.40 17.25
CA LYS A 50 -7.61 -1.13 17.94
C LYS A 50 -8.50 -0.29 17.04
N MET A 51 -9.62 -0.86 16.62
CA MET A 51 -10.58 -0.24 15.72
C MET A 51 -11.89 0.03 16.46
N SER A 52 -12.44 1.23 16.27
CA SER A 52 -13.71 1.65 16.86
C SER A 52 -14.68 1.99 15.74
N THR A 53 -15.78 1.25 15.63
CA THR A 53 -16.83 1.46 14.62
C THR A 53 -18.14 1.84 15.30
N CYS A 54 -18.90 2.78 14.73
CA CYS A 54 -20.21 3.14 15.26
C CYS A 54 -21.15 3.49 14.10
N LYS A 55 -22.44 3.18 14.25
CA LYS A 55 -23.45 3.74 13.35
C LYS A 55 -23.46 5.26 13.54
N TYR A 56 -23.33 6.01 12.45
CA TYR A 56 -23.37 7.45 12.48
C TYR A 56 -24.74 7.99 12.07
N GLY A 57 -25.05 9.19 12.54
CA GLY A 57 -26.21 9.98 12.14
C GLY A 57 -25.81 11.44 12.00
N VAL A 58 -26.49 12.15 11.10
CA VAL A 58 -26.26 13.58 10.88
C VAL A 58 -27.25 14.37 11.74
N LYS A 59 -26.74 15.13 12.71
CA LYS A 59 -27.55 16.06 13.52
C LYS A 59 -26.88 17.43 13.48
N ASN A 60 -27.62 18.46 13.08
CA ASN A 60 -27.12 19.84 12.94
C ASN A 60 -25.86 19.94 12.05
N LYS A 61 -25.86 19.26 10.90
CA LYS A 61 -24.70 19.16 9.96
C LYS A 61 -23.42 18.59 10.58
N LYS A 62 -23.50 17.94 11.74
CA LYS A 62 -22.37 17.23 12.38
C LYS A 62 -22.65 15.74 12.39
N ILE A 63 -21.63 14.96 12.03
CA ILE A 63 -21.64 13.50 12.13
C ILE A 63 -21.45 13.13 13.61
N LYS A 64 -22.37 12.34 14.17
CA LYS A 64 -22.26 11.80 15.53
C LYS A 64 -22.61 10.32 15.54
N CYS A 65 -21.93 9.54 16.39
CA CYS A 65 -22.34 8.17 16.68
C CYS A 65 -23.75 8.19 17.30
N THR A 66 -24.66 7.39 16.75
CA THR A 66 -26.02 7.23 17.28
C THR A 66 -26.11 6.15 18.35
N GLN A 67 -25.06 5.35 18.49
CA GLN A 67 -24.97 4.24 19.45
C GLN A 67 -23.54 4.16 20.00
N SER A 68 -23.38 3.40 21.09
CA SER A 68 -22.05 3.09 21.65
C SER A 68 -21.17 2.43 20.58
N PRO A 69 -19.91 2.85 20.44
CA PRO A 69 -19.01 2.26 19.46
C PRO A 69 -18.68 0.81 19.81
N THR A 70 -18.63 -0.03 18.78
CA THR A 70 -18.07 -1.37 18.86
C THR A 70 -16.56 -1.28 18.69
N ILE A 71 -15.83 -1.74 19.70
CA ILE A 71 -14.37 -1.75 19.70
C ILE A 71 -13.89 -3.16 19.37
N LYS A 72 -13.08 -3.29 18.33
CA LYS A 72 -12.39 -4.52 17.96
C LYS A 72 -10.90 -4.35 18.18
N VAL A 73 -10.29 -5.32 18.86
CA VAL A 73 -8.84 -5.41 19.00
C VAL A 73 -8.37 -6.58 18.13
N ILE A 74 -7.52 -6.28 17.17
CA ILE A 74 -7.00 -7.22 16.17
C ILE A 74 -5.50 -7.32 16.37
N GLU A 75 -5.02 -8.55 16.47
CA GLU A 75 -3.60 -8.86 16.46
C GLU A 75 -3.24 -9.44 15.11
N SER A 76 -2.14 -8.98 14.50
CA SER A 76 -1.74 -9.44 13.18
C SER A 76 -0.24 -9.57 13.04
N VAL A 77 0.16 -10.52 12.19
CA VAL A 77 1.54 -10.74 11.77
C VAL A 77 1.56 -10.79 10.24
N ALA A 78 2.52 -10.10 9.64
CA ALA A 78 2.76 -10.14 8.21
C ALA A 78 4.25 -10.39 7.92
N ILE A 79 4.52 -11.13 6.85
CA ILE A 79 5.87 -11.36 6.32
C ILE A 79 5.88 -11.11 4.82
N ASN A 80 6.99 -10.57 4.32
CA ASN A 80 7.23 -10.43 2.89
C ASN A 80 7.88 -11.71 2.34
N THR A 81 7.38 -12.19 1.20
CA THR A 81 7.76 -13.46 0.56
C THR A 81 7.88 -13.27 -0.95
N GLY A 82 8.09 -14.36 -1.70
CA GLY A 82 8.20 -14.31 -3.16
C GLY A 82 9.51 -13.69 -3.65
N LEU A 83 9.62 -13.54 -4.98
CA LEU A 83 10.80 -12.96 -5.62
C LEU A 83 10.97 -11.51 -5.16
N ASN A 84 12.19 -11.10 -4.80
CA ASN A 84 12.49 -9.75 -4.31
C ASN A 84 11.62 -9.27 -3.14
N ARG A 85 11.06 -10.19 -2.34
CA ARG A 85 10.17 -9.89 -1.20
C ARG A 85 8.93 -9.09 -1.64
N LYS A 86 8.39 -9.44 -2.82
CA LYS A 86 7.27 -8.72 -3.41
C LYS A 86 5.88 -9.23 -3.05
N ASP A 87 5.79 -10.48 -2.64
CA ASP A 87 4.54 -11.06 -2.16
C ASP A 87 4.42 -10.83 -0.65
N THR A 88 3.22 -10.89 -0.10
CA THR A 88 3.00 -10.77 1.35
C THR A 88 2.10 -11.89 1.83
N LYS A 89 2.43 -12.46 2.99
CA LYS A 89 1.56 -13.37 3.72
C LYS A 89 1.25 -12.77 5.08
N SER A 90 -0.02 -12.65 5.41
CA SER A 90 -0.44 -12.10 6.68
C SER A 90 -1.50 -12.95 7.34
N ILE A 91 -1.48 -12.96 8.67
CA ILE A 91 -2.50 -13.57 9.50
C ILE A 91 -2.96 -12.57 10.54
N ALA A 92 -4.27 -12.50 10.77
CA ALA A 92 -4.87 -11.63 11.76
C ALA A 92 -5.91 -12.38 12.58
N PHE A 93 -6.01 -12.07 13.87
CA PHE A 93 -7.00 -12.63 14.78
C PHE A 93 -7.68 -11.54 15.61
N ILE A 94 -8.99 -11.70 15.80
CA ILE A 94 -9.73 -10.87 16.75
C ILE A 94 -9.39 -11.32 18.18
N ARG A 95 -8.84 -10.41 18.97
CA ARG A 95 -8.60 -10.58 20.42
C ARG A 95 -9.81 -10.14 21.25
N GLU A 96 -10.46 -9.05 20.85
CA GLU A 96 -11.66 -8.50 21.49
C GLU A 96 -12.65 -8.01 20.42
N PRO A 97 -13.97 -8.10 20.68
CA PRO A 97 -14.61 -8.55 21.93
C PRO A 97 -14.68 -10.08 22.07
N PRO A 98 -15.00 -10.62 23.27
CA PRO A 98 -15.12 -12.07 23.49
C PRO A 98 -16.05 -12.80 22.51
N ALA A 99 -17.14 -12.15 22.07
CA ALA A 99 -18.11 -12.73 21.14
C ALA A 99 -17.53 -13.08 19.76
N GLU A 100 -16.45 -12.39 19.35
CA GLU A 100 -15.79 -12.59 18.05
C GLU A 100 -14.35 -13.12 18.23
N LYS A 101 -13.94 -13.42 19.47
CA LYS A 101 -12.57 -13.80 19.79
C LYS A 101 -12.18 -15.08 19.07
N GLY A 102 -10.99 -15.05 18.47
CA GLY A 102 -10.41 -16.18 17.73
C GLY A 102 -10.88 -16.32 16.29
N VAL A 103 -11.81 -15.48 15.82
CA VAL A 103 -12.03 -15.35 14.37
C VAL A 103 -10.73 -14.87 13.74
N GLY A 104 -10.28 -15.59 12.72
CA GLY A 104 -8.98 -15.38 12.10
C GLY A 104 -9.10 -15.14 10.61
N MET A 105 -8.15 -14.41 10.03
CA MET A 105 -8.06 -14.18 8.61
C MET A 105 -6.63 -14.40 8.15
N LEU A 106 -6.46 -15.18 7.09
CA LEU A 106 -5.19 -15.43 6.41
C LEU A 106 -5.28 -14.82 5.02
N VAL A 107 -4.30 -14.00 4.64
CA VAL A 107 -4.26 -13.33 3.33
C VAL A 107 -2.91 -13.57 2.68
N TYR A 108 -2.92 -14.06 1.45
CA TYR A 108 -1.77 -14.13 0.57
C TYR A 108 -1.95 -13.13 -0.57
N THR A 109 -1.06 -12.16 -0.63
CA THR A 109 -1.04 -11.11 -1.65
C THR A 109 0.13 -11.37 -2.60
N TYR A 110 -0.12 -11.32 -3.90
CA TYR A 110 0.88 -11.59 -4.93
C TYR A 110 1.17 -10.34 -5.77
N ASP A 111 2.43 -10.02 -6.03
CA ASP A 111 2.80 -8.84 -6.86
C ASP A 111 2.56 -9.08 -8.37
N GLU A 112 2.45 -10.35 -8.76
CA GLU A 112 2.21 -10.76 -10.13
C GLU A 112 0.89 -10.17 -10.68
N MET A 113 0.97 -9.53 -11.84
CA MET A 113 -0.18 -8.94 -12.53
C MET A 113 -1.13 -10.05 -12.97
N GLY A 114 -2.44 -9.85 -12.76
CA GLY A 114 -3.48 -10.82 -13.16
C GLY A 114 -3.59 -12.05 -12.25
N ARG A 115 -2.75 -12.17 -11.22
CA ARG A 115 -2.89 -13.20 -10.19
C ARG A 115 -3.69 -12.68 -9.01
N ASP A 116 -4.79 -13.34 -8.67
CA ASP A 116 -5.63 -12.88 -7.56
C ASP A 116 -5.03 -13.22 -6.19
N ASN A 117 -5.29 -12.34 -5.22
CA ASN A 117 -4.94 -12.58 -3.82
C ASN A 117 -5.83 -13.66 -3.23
N GLU A 118 -5.29 -14.48 -2.34
CA GLU A 118 -6.05 -15.55 -1.69
C GLU A 118 -6.36 -15.17 -0.25
N THR A 119 -7.63 -15.29 0.15
CA THR A 119 -8.06 -14.99 1.52
C THR A 119 -8.80 -16.18 2.11
N TRP A 120 -8.52 -16.48 3.38
CA TRP A 120 -9.26 -17.48 4.16
C TRP A 120 -9.74 -16.87 5.47
N LEU A 121 -10.98 -17.16 5.81
CA LEU A 121 -11.62 -16.78 7.06
C LEU A 121 -11.79 -18.01 7.94
N TYR A 122 -11.18 -17.98 9.12
CA TYR A 122 -11.37 -18.96 10.17
C TYR A 122 -12.46 -18.51 11.13
N LEU A 123 -13.49 -19.33 11.29
CA LEU A 123 -14.61 -19.09 12.20
C LEU A 123 -14.44 -19.94 13.45
N SER A 124 -13.94 -19.33 14.54
CA SER A 124 -13.63 -20.02 15.80
C SER A 124 -14.83 -20.77 16.38
N ALA A 125 -16.02 -20.18 16.32
CA ALA A 125 -17.25 -20.79 16.83
C ALA A 125 -17.64 -22.11 16.12
N LEU A 126 -17.24 -22.27 14.86
CA LEU A 126 -17.54 -23.46 14.06
C LEU A 126 -16.34 -24.39 13.87
N GLY A 127 -15.13 -23.94 14.22
CA GLY A 127 -13.88 -24.62 13.89
C GLY A 127 -13.67 -24.82 12.39
N LYS A 128 -14.26 -23.96 11.55
CA LYS A 128 -14.26 -24.09 10.08
C LYS A 128 -13.48 -22.98 9.41
N VAL A 129 -12.82 -23.33 8.30
CA VAL A 129 -12.15 -22.38 7.40
C VAL A 129 -13.02 -22.21 6.15
N LYS A 130 -13.26 -20.96 5.75
CA LYS A 130 -13.92 -20.61 4.49
C LYS A 130 -12.93 -19.84 3.61
N ARG A 131 -12.67 -20.34 2.40
CA ARG A 131 -11.93 -19.58 1.39
C ARG A 131 -12.83 -18.48 0.84
N ILE A 132 -12.31 -17.26 0.78
CA ILE A 132 -12.94 -16.13 0.10
C ILE A 132 -12.22 -16.01 -1.26
N VAL A 133 -12.96 -16.28 -2.32
CA VAL A 133 -12.44 -16.23 -3.69
C VAL A 133 -12.62 -14.81 -4.21
N SER A 134 -11.56 -14.26 -4.78
CA SER A 134 -11.46 -12.89 -5.27
C SER A 134 -11.72 -12.77 -6.77
N SER A 135 -12.15 -13.82 -7.49
CA SER A 135 -12.37 -13.75 -8.94
C SER A 135 -13.41 -14.71 -9.52
N ASN A 136 -14.30 -14.19 -10.39
CA ASN A 136 -14.24 -14.31 -11.86
C ASN A 136 -15.51 -13.73 -12.53
N SER A 137 -15.33 -13.10 -13.71
CA SER A 137 -16.28 -12.40 -14.60
C SER A 137 -16.71 -10.99 -14.19
N ASP A 138 -16.36 -10.03 -15.05
CA ASP A 138 -16.70 -8.60 -15.06
C ASP A 138 -16.07 -7.76 -13.95
N ALA A 139 -14.91 -7.14 -14.24
CA ALA A 139 -14.36 -5.89 -13.68
C ALA A 139 -14.28 -5.62 -12.16
N ASP A 140 -14.94 -6.39 -11.29
CA ASP A 140 -15.19 -6.04 -9.90
C ASP A 140 -14.89 -7.23 -8.99
N SER A 141 -13.60 -7.42 -8.67
CA SER A 141 -13.21 -8.21 -7.50
C SER A 141 -13.59 -7.42 -6.24
N GLU A 142 -14.83 -7.60 -5.80
CA GLU A 142 -15.38 -6.84 -4.68
C GLU A 142 -14.48 -6.94 -3.44
N PRO A 143 -14.02 -5.80 -2.90
CA PRO A 143 -13.16 -5.78 -1.74
C PRO A 143 -13.87 -6.39 -0.52
N VAL A 144 -13.17 -7.29 0.17
CA VAL A 144 -13.75 -8.06 1.28
C VAL A 144 -13.58 -7.25 2.56
N SER A 145 -14.71 -6.93 3.19
CA SER A 145 -14.73 -6.27 4.50
C SER A 145 -13.98 -7.10 5.54
N ILE A 146 -12.99 -6.50 6.17
CA ILE A 146 -12.17 -7.11 7.21
C ILE A 146 -13.01 -7.15 8.49
N PHE A 147 -13.39 -8.37 8.91
CA PHE A 147 -14.17 -8.60 10.13
C PHE A 147 -15.45 -7.75 10.20
N GLY A 148 -16.12 -7.52 9.07
CA GLY A 148 -17.35 -6.70 9.02
C GLY A 148 -17.13 -5.22 9.35
N SER A 149 -15.91 -4.72 9.16
CA SER A 149 -15.58 -3.30 9.30
C SER A 149 -15.80 -2.53 8.00
N GLU A 150 -15.68 -1.21 8.07
CA GLU A 150 -15.66 -0.35 6.88
C GLU A 150 -14.32 -0.43 6.13
N PHE A 151 -13.34 -1.17 6.64
CA PHE A 151 -12.09 -1.42 5.95
C PHE A 151 -12.14 -2.73 5.20
N THR A 152 -11.47 -2.74 4.07
CA THR A 152 -11.36 -3.87 3.17
C THR A 152 -9.93 -4.39 3.14
N ASN A 153 -9.75 -5.60 2.60
CA ASN A 153 -8.42 -6.14 2.31
C ASN A 153 -7.60 -5.21 1.41
N GLN A 154 -8.24 -4.51 0.46
CA GLN A 154 -7.57 -3.54 -0.41
C GLN A 154 -7.05 -2.30 0.35
N ASP A 155 -7.72 -1.86 1.41
CA ASP A 155 -7.27 -0.70 2.21
C ASP A 155 -6.00 -0.97 3.01
N GLN A 156 -5.67 -2.24 3.27
CA GLN A 156 -4.44 -2.63 3.95
C GLN A 156 -3.28 -2.85 2.98
N GLU A 157 -3.56 -2.88 1.67
CA GLU A 157 -2.58 -3.13 0.64
C GLU A 157 -2.16 -1.80 -0.01
N THR A 158 -0.87 -1.66 -0.36
CA THR A 158 -0.38 -0.50 -1.12
C THR A 158 -0.71 -0.59 -2.61
N GLY A 159 -1.45 -1.62 -3.03
CA GLY A 159 -1.75 -1.97 -4.43
C GLY A 159 -0.53 -2.48 -5.19
N LYS A 160 -0.75 -3.28 -6.24
CA LYS A 160 0.33 -3.70 -7.14
C LYS A 160 0.64 -2.54 -8.07
N LEU A 161 1.89 -2.04 -8.09
CA LEU A 161 2.27 -0.91 -8.95
C LEU A 161 1.93 -1.13 -10.43
N ASN A 162 1.86 -2.39 -10.86
CA ASN A 162 1.54 -2.78 -12.22
C ASN A 162 0.06 -2.63 -12.59
N ASP A 163 -0.84 -2.67 -11.61
CA ASP A 163 -2.30 -2.56 -11.81
C ASP A 163 -2.75 -1.10 -11.97
N TYR A 164 -1.82 -0.14 -11.84
CA TYR A 164 -2.11 1.28 -11.90
C TYR A 164 -1.25 2.03 -12.91
N SER A 165 -1.81 3.09 -13.46
CA SER A 165 -1.07 4.16 -14.13
C SER A 165 -0.81 5.31 -13.15
N PHE A 166 0.38 5.89 -13.22
CA PHE A 166 0.81 6.95 -12.32
C PHE A 166 1.20 8.20 -13.09
N LYS A 167 0.63 9.34 -12.70
CA LYS A 167 0.95 10.65 -13.28
C LYS A 167 1.38 11.61 -12.18
N LEU A 168 2.59 12.18 -12.33
CA LEU A 168 3.04 13.23 -11.43
C LEU A 168 2.31 14.53 -11.80
N LEU A 169 1.46 15.01 -10.90
CA LEU A 169 0.70 16.24 -11.10
C LEU A 169 1.52 17.47 -10.71
N LYS A 170 2.12 17.44 -9.51
CA LYS A 170 2.82 18.59 -8.93
C LYS A 170 3.84 18.17 -7.89
N LYS A 171 4.89 18.97 -7.73
CA LYS A 171 5.78 18.95 -6.55
C LYS A 171 5.52 20.19 -5.71
N GLY A 172 5.57 20.06 -4.40
CA GLY A 172 5.30 21.19 -3.49
C GLY A 172 5.85 20.94 -2.10
N GLU A 173 5.39 21.77 -1.16
CA GLU A 173 5.70 21.64 0.26
C GLU A 173 4.42 21.51 1.08
N PHE A 174 4.40 20.57 2.00
CA PHE A 174 3.34 20.42 2.98
C PHE A 174 3.96 20.34 4.37
N LYS A 175 3.57 21.25 5.27
CA LYS A 175 4.12 21.34 6.64
C LYS A 175 5.66 21.31 6.67
N LYS A 176 6.32 22.10 5.80
CA LYS A 176 7.79 22.18 5.64
C LYS A 176 8.47 20.90 5.11
N SER A 177 7.70 19.93 4.63
CA SER A 177 8.22 18.72 3.99
C SER A 177 7.98 18.78 2.48
N ARG A 178 8.99 18.41 1.68
CA ARG A 178 8.84 18.28 0.23
C ARG A 178 7.90 17.11 -0.08
N VAL A 179 6.87 17.37 -0.89
CA VAL A 179 5.86 16.38 -1.27
C VAL A 179 5.68 16.32 -2.79
N ALA A 180 5.27 15.16 -3.27
CA ALA A 180 4.83 14.95 -4.64
C ALA A 180 3.34 14.60 -4.64
N ILE A 181 2.56 15.24 -5.50
CA ILE A 181 1.15 14.93 -5.74
C ILE A 181 1.12 14.03 -6.97
N ILE A 182 0.72 12.77 -6.77
CA ILE A 182 0.69 11.73 -7.80
C ILE A 182 -0.75 11.28 -7.95
N GLU A 183 -1.24 11.30 -9.18
CA GLU A 183 -2.50 10.68 -9.57
C GLU A 183 -2.25 9.20 -9.86
N GLN A 184 -3.11 8.34 -9.31
CA GLN A 184 -3.09 6.90 -9.47
C GLN A 184 -4.44 6.47 -10.05
N VAL A 185 -4.42 5.87 -11.24
CA VAL A 185 -5.64 5.41 -11.94
C VAL A 185 -5.52 3.90 -12.18
N PRO A 186 -6.48 3.08 -11.70
CA PRO A 186 -6.54 1.65 -12.01
C PRO A 186 -6.52 1.42 -13.52
N ARG A 187 -5.90 0.34 -13.98
CA ARG A 187 -5.87 -0.08 -15.39
C ARG A 187 -7.03 -0.97 -15.76
#